data_AF-A0A5J4QSZ4-F1
#
_entry.id   AF-A0A5J4QSZ4-F1
#
_cell.length_a   1.000
_cell.length_b   1.000
_cell.length_c   1.000
_cell.angle_alpha   90.00
_cell.angle_beta   90.00
_cell.angle_gamma   90.00
#
_symmetry.space_group_name_H-M   'P 1'
#
loop_
_entity.id
_entity.type
_entity.pdbx_description
1 polymer ?
#
loop_
_entity_poly.entity_id
_entity_poly.type
_entity_poly.pdbx_seq_one_letter_code
_entity_poly.pdbx_strand_id
1 'polypeptide(L)'
;QIRTRRMDEIAERGLAAHWRYKGVKTENGGLDDWLSSVREALEQHSESDSMKVMDQFKMDLYEDEVFVFTPKGDLFKMAKGATVLDFAFCVHTKLGSKCIGAKANGKIVPLKYVLNSGDQVEIMTSGTQTPKQNWLNIATTTRARTKIRQALKELNAMQHDLAKEMLGRKFKNRKIDYDEAVMMRLIKRMGYKHITDFYQHIADGMLDVNDILENYIEQQKRENHEDATPPLGAEEYNLQPPVDETGGKEDVLLIDKNLKGLDFKLSKCCNPIYGDEIFGFVTVNNGIKIHRQTCPNAVQMKERFGTTFDVEL
;
A
#
# COMPACT_ATOMS: atom_id res chain seq x y z
N GLN A 1 52.72 20.93 49.75
CA GLN A 1 52.83 19.91 48.70
C GLN A 1 53.66 20.49 47.57
N ILE A 2 54.81 19.91 47.21
CA ILE A 2 55.64 20.42 46.10
C ILE A 2 55.17 19.74 44.84
N ARG A 3 54.63 20.51 43.89
CA ARG A 3 54.16 20.01 42.59
C ARG A 3 54.58 20.96 41.48
N THR A 4 54.79 20.41 40.28
CA THR A 4 55.15 21.21 39.10
C THR A 4 53.96 22.03 38.64
N ARG A 5 54.17 23.19 38.00
CA ARG A 5 53.07 24.05 37.49
C ARG A 5 52.04 23.28 36.64
N ARG A 6 52.51 22.32 35.84
CA ARG A 6 51.64 21.43 35.04
C ARG A 6 50.75 20.53 35.91
N MET A 7 51.29 19.98 36.99
CA MET A 7 50.52 19.16 37.94
C MET A 7 49.54 20.01 38.76
N ASP A 8 49.92 21.25 39.06
CA ASP A 8 49.10 22.25 39.74
C ASP A 8 47.85 22.59 38.92
N GLU A 9 48.01 22.87 37.62
CA GLU A 9 46.91 23.18 36.71
C GLU A 9 45.93 22.02 36.49
N ILE A 10 46.43 20.79 36.39
CA ILE A 10 45.58 19.59 36.23
C ILE A 10 44.75 19.35 37.50
N ALA A 11 45.34 19.60 38.68
CA ALA A 11 44.66 19.42 39.95
C ALA A 11 43.62 20.52 40.23
N GLU A 12 43.83 21.74 39.75
CA GLU A 12 42.90 22.86 39.95
C GLU A 12 41.78 22.95 38.91
N ARG A 13 42.06 22.61 37.64
CA ARG A 13 41.13 22.84 36.52
C ARG A 13 40.65 21.57 35.81
N GLY A 14 41.16 20.40 36.21
CA GLY A 14 40.82 19.11 35.60
C GLY A 14 41.28 18.97 34.14
N LEU A 15 41.06 17.79 33.55
CA LEU A 15 41.48 17.47 32.17
C LEU A 15 40.82 18.35 31.09
N ALA A 16 39.68 18.97 31.39
CA ALA A 16 38.86 19.70 30.42
C ALA A 16 39.45 21.05 30.01
N ALA A 17 40.22 21.72 30.88
CA ALA A 17 40.78 23.04 30.58
C ALA A 17 42.00 23.01 29.65
N HIS A 18 42.67 21.86 29.52
CA HIS A 18 43.89 21.76 28.72
C HIS A 18 43.60 21.80 27.19
N TRP A 19 42.39 21.45 26.77
CA TRP A 19 42.07 21.31 25.35
C TRP A 19 41.85 22.63 24.61
N ARG A 20 41.40 23.68 25.29
CA ARG A 20 40.98 24.93 24.62
C ARG A 20 42.08 26.01 24.50
N TYR A 21 43.14 25.95 25.29
CA TYR A 21 44.05 27.09 25.42
C TYR A 21 45.34 27.01 24.60
N LYS A 22 45.66 25.88 23.95
CA LYS A 22 46.92 25.75 23.19
C LYS A 22 46.83 25.92 21.69
N GLY A 23 45.66 26.19 21.11
CA GLY A 23 45.53 26.57 19.68
C GLY A 23 46.19 25.60 18.69
N VAL A 24 46.55 24.39 19.13
CA VAL A 24 47.15 23.39 18.28
C VAL A 24 45.99 22.69 17.60
N LYS A 25 45.78 23.03 16.33
CA LYS A 25 45.14 22.12 15.36
C LYS A 25 45.93 20.82 15.38
N THR A 26 45.59 19.94 16.32
CA THR A 26 46.12 18.58 16.37
C THR A 26 45.08 17.71 15.71
N GLU A 27 45.51 16.90 14.76
CA GLU A 27 44.77 16.00 13.87
C GLU A 27 43.99 14.88 14.58
N ASN A 28 43.35 15.16 15.71
CA ASN A 28 42.44 14.25 16.40
C ASN A 28 41.03 14.82 16.33
N GLY A 29 40.51 14.94 15.10
CA GLY A 29 39.12 15.29 14.79
C GLY A 29 38.09 14.28 15.32
N GLY A 30 38.51 13.14 15.88
CA GLY A 30 37.60 12.08 16.30
C GLY A 30 36.56 12.48 17.34
N LEU A 31 36.86 13.38 18.28
CA LEU A 31 35.88 13.80 19.29
C LEU A 31 34.96 14.93 18.79
N ASP A 32 35.50 15.85 17.99
CA ASP A 32 34.74 16.98 17.45
C ASP A 32 33.85 16.55 16.27
N ASP A 33 34.34 15.63 15.42
CA ASP A 33 33.56 14.91 14.42
C ASP A 33 32.51 13.98 15.06
N TRP A 34 32.80 13.44 16.24
CA TRP A 34 31.84 12.65 17.02
C TRP A 34 30.74 13.55 17.60
N LEU A 35 31.08 14.69 18.19
CA LEU A 35 30.11 15.66 18.70
C LEU A 35 29.24 16.24 17.57
N SER A 36 29.80 16.47 16.38
CA SER A 36 29.04 16.93 15.23
C SER A 36 28.14 15.83 14.66
N SER A 37 28.62 14.58 14.58
CA SER A 37 27.81 13.43 14.13
C SER A 37 26.66 13.10 15.09
N VAL A 38 26.88 13.23 16.40
CA VAL A 38 25.84 13.05 17.44
C VAL A 38 24.78 14.14 17.33
N ARG A 39 25.20 15.40 17.08
CA ARG A 39 24.26 16.51 16.85
C ARG A 39 23.42 16.29 15.60
N GLU A 40 24.03 15.89 14.50
CA GLU A 40 23.35 15.62 13.23
C GLU A 40 22.34 14.46 13.35
N ALA A 41 22.71 13.39 14.07
CA ALA A 41 21.83 12.25 14.31
C ALA A 41 20.65 12.57 15.25
N LEU A 42 20.85 13.45 16.24
CA LEU A 42 19.79 13.94 17.13
C LEU A 42 18.84 14.91 16.44
N GLU A 43 19.35 15.75 15.52
CA GLU A 43 18.52 16.68 14.74
C GLU A 43 17.64 15.95 13.70
N GLN A 44 18.01 14.75 13.25
CA GLN A 44 17.26 13.95 12.27
C GLN A 44 16.17 13.03 12.85
N HIS A 45 16.14 12.79 14.16
CA HIS A 45 15.22 11.82 14.76
C HIS A 45 14.38 12.41 15.91
N SER A 46 13.08 12.15 15.90
CA SER A 46 12.16 12.58 16.97
C SER A 46 12.51 11.92 18.32
N GLU A 47 12.21 12.64 19.41
CA GLU A 47 12.56 12.37 20.81
C GLU A 47 12.47 10.88 21.24
N SER A 48 11.50 10.12 20.72
CA SER A 48 11.25 8.71 21.08
C SER A 48 12.31 7.71 20.61
N ASP A 49 13.06 7.97 19.55
CA ASP A 49 14.05 7.01 18.99
C ASP A 49 15.50 7.33 19.42
N SER A 50 15.69 8.52 19.99
CA SER A 50 16.99 9.03 20.46
C SER A 50 17.64 8.16 21.56
N MET A 51 16.82 7.55 22.42
CA MET A 51 17.32 6.77 23.58
C MET A 51 17.92 5.42 23.15
N LYS A 52 17.35 4.76 22.14
CA LYS A 52 17.90 3.51 21.56
C LYS A 52 19.18 3.77 20.79
N VAL A 53 19.23 4.91 20.10
CA VAL A 53 20.42 5.38 19.38
C VAL A 53 21.55 5.66 20.38
N MET A 54 21.25 6.33 21.49
CA MET A 54 22.23 6.64 22.54
C MET A 54 22.81 5.38 23.22
N ASP A 55 22.00 4.37 23.48
CA ASP A 55 22.48 3.11 24.07
C ASP A 55 23.37 2.30 23.10
N GLN A 56 23.08 2.31 21.80
CA GLN A 56 23.99 1.73 20.80
C GLN A 56 25.33 2.46 20.74
N PHE A 57 25.32 3.79 20.89
CA PHE A 57 26.55 4.60 20.87
C PHE A 57 27.37 4.52 22.15
N LYS A 58 26.74 4.31 23.31
CA LYS A 58 27.47 4.08 24.58
C LYS A 58 28.24 2.78 24.58
N MET A 59 27.71 1.72 23.96
CA MET A 59 28.42 0.45 23.84
C MET A 59 29.66 0.57 22.95
N ASP A 60 29.58 1.35 21.86
CA ASP A 60 30.71 1.64 20.95
C ASP A 60 31.89 2.36 21.64
N LEU A 61 31.67 3.07 22.76
CA LEU A 61 32.69 3.86 23.46
C LEU A 61 33.59 3.04 24.40
N TYR A 62 33.19 1.81 24.77
CA TYR A 62 33.90 0.96 25.73
C TYR A 62 34.51 -0.31 25.11
N GLU A 63 34.41 -0.49 23.80
CA GLU A 63 35.02 -1.63 23.12
C GLU A 63 36.52 -1.37 22.89
N ASP A 64 37.35 -2.36 23.22
CA ASP A 64 38.76 -2.34 22.84
C ASP A 64 38.88 -2.07 21.33
N GLU A 65 39.77 -1.17 20.91
CA GLU A 65 39.99 -0.90 19.48
C GLU A 65 40.96 -1.93 18.88
N VAL A 66 40.65 -2.42 17.68
CA VAL A 66 41.55 -3.25 16.87
C VAL A 66 42.12 -2.46 15.69
N PHE A 67 43.40 -2.69 15.42
CA PHE A 67 44.14 -2.03 14.35
C PHE A 67 44.36 -2.99 13.18
N VAL A 68 43.87 -2.65 12.00
CA VAL A 68 43.89 -3.50 10.80
C VAL A 68 44.63 -2.77 9.69
N PHE A 69 45.45 -3.50 8.93
CA PHE A 69 46.27 -2.94 7.85
C PHE A 69 45.69 -3.27 6.48
N THR A 70 45.73 -2.30 5.56
CA THR A 70 45.52 -2.58 4.13
C THR A 70 46.78 -3.24 3.52
N PRO A 71 46.69 -3.84 2.32
CA PRO A 71 47.86 -4.36 1.62
C PRO A 71 48.91 -3.29 1.34
N LYS A 72 48.49 -2.02 1.30
CA LYS A 72 49.35 -0.85 1.07
C LYS A 72 50.01 -0.31 2.33
N GLY A 73 49.64 -0.83 3.51
CA GLY A 73 50.16 -0.38 4.80
C GLY A 73 49.36 0.72 5.48
N ASP A 74 48.17 1.07 4.97
CA ASP A 74 47.29 2.04 5.62
C ASP A 74 46.69 1.42 6.90
N LEU A 75 46.73 2.17 7.99
CA LEU A 75 46.20 1.76 9.29
C LEU A 75 44.73 2.17 9.45
N PHE A 76 43.86 1.20 9.74
CA PHE A 76 42.47 1.44 10.07
C PHE A 76 42.19 1.03 11.51
N LYS A 77 41.52 1.91 12.26
CA LYS A 77 40.98 1.63 13.59
C LYS A 77 39.54 1.12 13.47
N MET A 78 39.24 0.02 14.15
CA MET A 78 37.92 -0.60 14.15
C MET A 78 37.56 -1.09 15.56
N ALA A 79 36.28 -1.29 15.85
CA ALA A 79 35.84 -1.87 17.11
C ALA A 79 36.21 -3.36 17.19
N LYS A 80 36.55 -3.86 18.38
CA LYS A 80 36.83 -5.29 18.60
C LYS A 80 35.59 -6.12 18.30
N GLY A 81 35.75 -7.14 17.46
CA GLY A 81 34.61 -7.89 16.93
C GLY A 81 34.17 -7.44 15.54
N ALA A 82 34.80 -6.42 14.95
CA ALA A 82 34.58 -6.06 13.55
C ALA A 82 34.91 -7.24 12.61
N THR A 83 34.03 -7.45 11.64
CA THR A 83 34.23 -8.48 10.62
C THR A 83 34.95 -7.94 9.39
N VAL A 84 35.44 -8.84 8.55
CA VAL A 84 35.96 -8.51 7.21
C VAL A 84 34.97 -7.65 6.41
N LEU A 85 33.68 -7.93 6.53
CA LEU A 85 32.65 -7.18 5.83
C LEU A 85 32.58 -5.72 6.32
N ASP A 86 32.70 -5.51 7.63
CA ASP A 86 32.75 -4.16 8.22
C ASP A 86 33.95 -3.38 7.70
N PHE A 87 35.12 -4.03 7.60
CA PHE A 87 36.33 -3.40 7.05
C PHE A 87 36.11 -2.98 5.59
N ALA A 88 35.47 -3.83 4.78
CA ALA A 88 35.18 -3.49 3.39
C ALA A 88 34.27 -2.25 3.25
N PHE A 89 33.23 -2.13 4.08
CA PHE A 89 32.34 -0.96 4.10
C PHE A 89 32.99 0.28 4.74
N CYS A 90 33.99 0.10 5.60
CA CYS A 90 34.78 1.17 6.17
C CYS A 90 35.70 1.81 5.12
N VAL A 91 36.40 0.98 4.32
CA VAL A 91 37.26 1.44 3.23
C VAL A 91 36.46 2.15 2.15
N HIS A 92 35.44 1.50 1.58
CA HIS A 92 34.60 2.13 0.57
C HIS A 92 33.26 1.39 0.38
N THR A 93 32.15 2.12 0.27
CA THR A 93 30.82 1.52 0.11
C THR A 93 30.72 0.62 -1.13
N LYS A 94 31.19 1.07 -2.30
CA LYS A 94 31.22 0.25 -3.53
C LYS A 94 32.08 -1.01 -3.41
N LEU A 95 33.14 -0.97 -2.60
CA LEU A 95 34.01 -2.13 -2.37
C LEU A 95 33.29 -3.15 -1.49
N GLY A 96 32.67 -2.68 -0.39
CA GLY A 96 31.78 -3.48 0.45
C GLY A 96 30.66 -4.15 -0.34
N SER A 97 29.96 -3.42 -1.20
CA SER A 97 28.86 -3.96 -2.03
C SER A 97 29.29 -5.09 -2.97
N LYS A 98 30.54 -5.08 -3.42
CA LYS A 98 31.12 -6.07 -4.35
C LYS A 98 31.97 -7.13 -3.67
N CYS A 99 31.99 -7.16 -2.35
CA CYS A 99 32.84 -8.06 -1.55
C CYS A 99 32.34 -9.50 -1.61
N ILE A 100 33.20 -10.44 -2.01
CA ILE A 100 32.93 -11.89 -1.95
C ILE A 100 33.60 -12.52 -0.72
N GLY A 101 34.80 -12.05 -0.38
CA GLY A 101 35.62 -12.58 0.69
C GLY A 101 36.85 -11.72 0.90
N ALA A 102 37.76 -12.20 1.73
CA ALA A 102 39.05 -11.53 1.92
C ALA A 102 40.17 -12.53 2.14
N LYS A 103 41.40 -12.03 2.07
CA LYS A 103 42.58 -12.71 2.56
C LYS A 103 43.11 -11.95 3.78
N ALA A 104 43.25 -12.65 4.91
CA ALA A 104 43.93 -12.13 6.10
C ALA A 104 45.32 -12.77 6.16
N ASN A 105 46.37 -11.95 6.18
CA ASN A 105 47.78 -12.39 6.22
C ASN A 105 48.10 -13.43 5.12
N GLY A 106 47.55 -13.24 3.92
CA GLY A 106 47.74 -14.14 2.77
C GLY A 106 46.84 -15.39 2.75
N LYS A 107 46.05 -15.66 3.79
CA LYS A 107 45.12 -16.81 3.85
C LYS A 107 43.69 -16.38 3.55
N ILE A 108 42.97 -17.13 2.73
CA ILE A 108 41.56 -16.85 2.40
C ILE A 108 40.70 -17.08 3.65
N VAL A 109 39.91 -16.06 4.01
CA VAL A 109 39.01 -16.07 5.15
C VAL A 109 37.57 -15.75 4.72
N PRO A 110 36.56 -16.31 5.40
CA PRO A 110 35.17 -16.00 5.13
C PRO A 110 34.80 -14.57 5.55
N LEU A 111 33.70 -14.03 5.01
CA LEU A 111 33.18 -12.69 5.35
C LEU A 111 32.86 -12.51 6.85
N LYS A 112 32.54 -13.61 7.55
CA LYS A 112 32.24 -13.63 8.99
C LYS A 112 33.48 -13.62 9.88
N TYR A 113 34.67 -13.76 9.31
CA TYR A 113 35.91 -13.75 10.09
C TYR A 113 36.03 -12.42 10.86
N VAL A 114 36.31 -12.54 12.16
CA VAL A 114 36.51 -11.41 13.07
C VAL A 114 37.97 -10.99 13.00
N LEU A 115 38.19 -9.69 12.83
CA LEU A 115 39.52 -9.12 12.65
C LEU A 115 40.26 -9.01 13.97
N ASN A 116 41.55 -9.36 13.96
CA ASN A 116 42.45 -9.18 15.09
C ASN A 116 43.41 -7.99 14.87
N SER A 117 43.90 -7.41 15.95
CA SER A 117 44.92 -6.36 15.87
C SER A 117 46.19 -6.87 15.20
N GLY A 118 46.64 -6.17 14.17
CA GLY A 118 47.81 -6.52 13.36
C GLY A 118 47.51 -7.31 12.10
N ASP A 119 46.25 -7.69 11.83
CA ASP A 119 45.90 -8.39 10.61
C ASP A 119 46.04 -7.48 9.37
N GLN A 120 46.70 -8.00 8.33
CA GLN A 120 46.74 -7.40 7.01
C GLN A 120 45.61 -8.01 6.16
N VAL A 121 44.64 -7.19 5.76
CA VAL A 121 43.41 -7.65 5.09
C VAL A 121 43.34 -7.16 3.65
N GLU A 122 43.28 -8.11 2.71
CA GLU A 122 43.06 -7.86 1.29
C GLU A 122 41.63 -8.27 0.91
N ILE A 123 40.82 -7.34 0.43
CA ILE A 123 39.42 -7.59 0.07
C ILE A 123 39.33 -8.12 -1.37
N MET A 124 38.63 -9.24 -1.54
CA MET A 124 38.35 -9.82 -2.86
C MET A 124 36.98 -9.35 -3.36
N THR A 125 36.95 -8.79 -4.57
CA THR A 125 35.71 -8.27 -5.17
C THR A 125 35.34 -8.95 -6.49
N SER A 126 34.06 -8.90 -6.85
CA SER A 126 33.56 -9.29 -8.18
C SER A 126 32.55 -8.28 -8.72
N GLY A 127 32.49 -8.16 -10.04
CA GLY A 127 31.50 -7.34 -10.74
C GLY A 127 30.06 -7.84 -10.63
N THR A 128 29.85 -9.14 -10.38
CA THR A 128 28.52 -9.77 -10.30
C THR A 128 27.94 -9.78 -8.88
N GLN A 129 28.75 -9.44 -7.88
CA GLN A 129 28.33 -9.51 -6.49
C GLN A 129 27.46 -8.30 -6.14
N THR A 130 26.30 -8.59 -5.57
CA THR A 130 25.38 -7.61 -5.00
C THR A 130 25.21 -7.83 -3.49
N PRO A 131 24.91 -6.78 -2.72
CA PRO A 131 24.61 -6.90 -1.29
C PRO A 131 23.38 -7.77 -1.07
N LYS A 132 23.42 -8.58 -0.01
CA LYS A 132 22.35 -9.54 0.36
C LYS A 132 21.81 -9.22 1.74
N GLN A 133 20.55 -9.57 1.99
CA GLN A 133 19.89 -9.44 3.30
C GLN A 133 20.70 -10.07 4.44
N ASN A 134 21.29 -11.27 4.20
CA ASN A 134 22.06 -11.99 5.22
C ASN A 134 23.31 -11.24 5.70
N TRP A 135 23.81 -10.24 4.95
CA TRP A 135 24.95 -9.43 5.36
C TRP A 135 24.65 -8.58 6.61
N LEU A 136 23.38 -8.26 6.86
CA LEU A 136 22.96 -7.56 8.08
C LEU A 136 23.18 -8.37 9.36
N ASN A 137 23.24 -9.70 9.23
CA ASN A 137 23.55 -10.62 10.35
C ASN A 137 25.06 -10.80 10.56
N ILE A 138 25.86 -10.45 9.56
CA ILE A 138 27.33 -10.62 9.58
C ILE A 138 28.00 -9.31 10.03
N ALA A 139 27.53 -8.17 9.50
CA ALA A 139 28.07 -6.86 9.83
C ALA A 139 27.75 -6.51 11.29
N THR A 140 28.78 -6.24 12.09
CA THR A 140 28.62 -5.87 13.50
C THR A 140 28.50 -4.36 13.64
N THR A 141 29.25 -3.59 12.83
CA THR A 141 29.33 -2.13 12.98
C THR A 141 28.08 -1.41 12.47
N THR A 142 27.63 -0.39 13.20
CA THR A 142 26.46 0.42 12.83
C THR A 142 26.63 1.07 11.46
N ARG A 143 27.84 1.59 11.17
CA ARG A 143 28.18 2.22 9.89
C ARG A 143 28.03 1.26 8.71
N ALA A 144 28.52 0.02 8.83
CA ALA A 144 28.36 -0.97 7.76
C ALA A 144 26.89 -1.38 7.61
N ARG A 145 26.18 -1.64 8.72
CA ARG A 145 24.76 -2.00 8.68
C ARG A 145 23.91 -0.94 7.99
N THR A 146 24.13 0.35 8.27
CA THR A 146 23.41 1.45 7.61
C THR A 146 23.70 1.49 6.11
N LYS A 147 24.97 1.38 5.70
CA LYS A 147 25.35 1.33 4.28
C LYS A 147 24.78 0.12 3.54
N ILE A 148 24.73 -1.05 4.18
CA ILE A 148 24.12 -2.26 3.62
C ILE A 148 22.61 -2.05 3.43
N ARG A 149 21.91 -1.52 4.44
CA ARG A 149 20.47 -1.22 4.33
C ARG A 149 20.19 -0.22 3.20
N GLN A 150 21.00 0.82 3.09
CA GLN A 150 20.90 1.79 2.01
C GLN A 150 21.09 1.12 0.64
N ALA A 151 22.13 0.32 0.47
CA ALA A 151 22.39 -0.37 -0.79
C ALA A 151 21.28 -1.36 -1.17
N LEU A 152 20.71 -2.09 -0.19
CA LEU A 152 19.55 -2.96 -0.41
C LEU A 152 18.31 -2.16 -0.83
N LYS A 153 18.08 -1.00 -0.21
CA LYS A 153 16.97 -0.11 -0.58
C LYS A 153 17.12 0.43 -2.00
N GLU A 154 18.33 0.82 -2.39
CA GLU A 154 18.64 1.28 -3.75
C GLU A 154 18.42 0.18 -4.79
N LEU A 155 18.84 -1.06 -4.50
CA LEU A 155 18.57 -2.21 -5.39
C LEU A 155 17.08 -2.48 -5.55
N ASN A 156 16.33 -2.48 -4.46
CA ASN A 156 14.88 -2.70 -4.50
C ASN A 156 14.17 -1.58 -5.28
N ALA A 157 14.63 -0.34 -5.15
CA ALA A 157 14.10 0.80 -5.92
C ALA A 157 14.40 0.64 -7.42
N MET A 158 15.62 0.21 -7.78
CA MET A 158 15.98 -0.05 -9.17
C MET A 158 15.14 -1.18 -9.79
N GLN A 159 14.90 -2.26 -9.03
CA GLN A 159 14.04 -3.36 -9.47
C GLN A 159 12.58 -2.92 -9.66
N HIS A 160 12.07 -2.09 -8.75
CA HIS A 160 10.75 -1.48 -8.87
C HIS A 160 10.61 -0.66 -10.16
N ASP A 161 11.58 0.19 -10.47
CA ASP A 161 11.55 1.04 -11.66
C ASP A 161 11.62 0.21 -12.95
N LEU A 162 12.43 -0.86 -12.96
CA LEU A 162 12.48 -1.82 -14.05
C LEU A 162 11.11 -2.49 -14.26
N ALA A 163 10.47 -2.96 -13.19
CA ALA A 163 9.16 -3.60 -13.26
C ALA A 163 8.08 -2.64 -13.80
N LYS A 164 8.10 -1.38 -13.34
CA LYS A 164 7.21 -0.33 -13.84
C LYS A 164 7.44 -0.06 -15.33
N GLU A 165 8.69 0.01 -15.77
CA GLU A 165 9.03 0.19 -17.19
C GLU A 165 8.58 -1.02 -18.03
N MET A 166 8.81 -2.24 -17.55
CA MET A 166 8.38 -3.48 -18.23
C MET A 166 6.86 -3.52 -18.43
N LEU A 167 6.09 -3.20 -17.39
CA LEU A 167 4.65 -3.02 -17.49
C LEU A 167 4.30 -1.95 -18.53
N GLY A 168 4.87 -0.75 -18.40
CA GLY A 168 4.60 0.37 -19.32
C GLY A 168 4.87 0.04 -20.79
N ARG A 169 5.95 -0.68 -21.09
CA ARG A 169 6.25 -1.17 -22.44
C ARG A 169 5.17 -2.14 -22.96
N LYS A 170 4.68 -3.04 -22.10
CA LYS A 170 3.63 -4.00 -22.48
C LYS A 170 2.26 -3.33 -22.69
N PHE A 171 1.90 -2.36 -21.85
CA PHE A 171 0.69 -1.54 -22.05
C PHE A 171 0.73 -0.82 -23.40
N LYS A 172 1.84 -0.16 -23.73
CA LYS A 172 2.04 0.51 -25.04
C LYS A 172 1.95 -0.46 -26.21
N ASN A 173 2.58 -1.63 -26.12
CA ASN A 173 2.55 -2.64 -27.18
C ASN A 173 1.12 -3.15 -27.47
N ARG A 174 0.27 -3.25 -26.44
CA ARG A 174 -1.14 -3.67 -26.59
C ARG A 174 -2.11 -2.51 -26.87
N LYS A 175 -1.61 -1.26 -26.99
CA LYS A 175 -2.41 -0.04 -27.20
C LYS A 175 -3.49 0.15 -26.12
N ILE A 176 -3.17 -0.19 -24.87
CA ILE A 176 -4.06 0.02 -23.73
C ILE A 176 -3.66 1.34 -23.08
N ASP A 177 -4.63 2.22 -22.85
CA ASP A 177 -4.42 3.46 -22.13
C ASP A 177 -4.12 3.16 -20.66
N TYR A 178 -2.98 3.64 -20.17
CA TYR A 178 -2.58 3.47 -18.78
C TYR A 178 -3.27 4.54 -17.94
N ASP A 179 -4.30 4.13 -17.20
CA ASP A 179 -4.90 4.92 -16.13
C ASP A 179 -4.41 4.41 -14.76
N GLU A 180 -3.84 5.34 -13.98
CA GLU A 180 -3.31 5.11 -12.64
C GLU A 180 -4.43 4.79 -11.63
N ALA A 181 -5.63 5.34 -11.80
CA ALA A 181 -6.76 5.08 -10.91
C ALA A 181 -7.27 3.63 -11.02
N VAL A 182 -7.34 3.10 -12.24
CA VAL A 182 -7.69 1.70 -12.54
C VAL A 182 -6.62 0.77 -11.93
N MET A 183 -5.34 1.12 -12.09
CA MET A 183 -4.23 0.34 -11.54
C MET A 183 -4.27 0.27 -10.01
N MET A 184 -4.50 1.37 -9.30
CA MET A 184 -4.59 1.35 -7.83
C MET A 184 -5.74 0.46 -7.33
N ARG A 185 -6.88 0.46 -8.02
CA ARG A 185 -8.02 -0.41 -7.69
C ARG A 185 -7.71 -1.88 -7.96
N LEU A 186 -7.03 -2.18 -9.06
CA LEU A 186 -6.55 -3.54 -9.37
C LEU A 186 -5.58 -4.03 -8.28
N ILE A 187 -4.59 -3.23 -7.90
CA ILE A 187 -3.61 -3.55 -6.85
C ILE A 187 -4.31 -3.86 -5.52
N LYS A 188 -5.33 -3.06 -5.16
CA LYS A 188 -6.14 -3.28 -3.96
C LYS A 188 -6.95 -4.57 -4.03
N ARG A 189 -7.53 -4.90 -5.20
CA ARG A 189 -8.27 -6.14 -5.42
C ARG A 189 -7.36 -7.38 -5.33
N MET A 190 -6.13 -7.25 -5.81
CA MET A 190 -5.10 -8.29 -5.70
C MET A 190 -4.56 -8.46 -4.26
N GLY A 191 -5.00 -7.63 -3.32
CA GLY A 191 -4.68 -7.75 -1.90
C GLY A 191 -3.38 -7.07 -1.45
N TYR A 192 -2.73 -6.28 -2.32
CA TYR A 192 -1.52 -5.56 -1.97
C TYR A 192 -1.84 -4.28 -1.20
N LYS A 193 -1.14 -4.07 -0.07
CA LYS A 193 -1.28 -2.85 0.76
C LYS A 193 -0.45 -1.69 0.22
N HIS A 194 0.74 -1.99 -0.32
CA HIS A 194 1.65 -1.01 -0.89
C HIS A 194 1.89 -1.29 -2.37
N ILE A 195 1.91 -0.22 -3.16
CA ILE A 195 2.22 -0.27 -4.59
C ILE A 195 3.64 -0.80 -4.82
N THR A 196 4.57 -0.47 -3.91
CA THR A 196 5.96 -0.95 -3.95
C THR A 196 6.05 -2.47 -3.92
N ASP A 197 5.21 -3.12 -3.11
CA ASP A 197 5.23 -4.57 -2.92
C ASP A 197 4.71 -5.27 -4.18
N PHE A 198 3.68 -4.69 -4.82
CA PHE A 198 3.18 -5.18 -6.10
C PHE A 198 4.27 -5.18 -7.18
N TYR A 199 4.99 -4.06 -7.37
CA TYR A 199 6.07 -4.00 -8.35
C TYR A 199 7.27 -4.88 -7.99
N GLN A 200 7.55 -5.09 -6.71
CA GLN A 200 8.56 -6.07 -6.27
C GLN A 200 8.16 -7.50 -6.64
N HIS A 201 6.91 -7.90 -6.43
CA HIS A 201 6.42 -9.22 -6.82
C HIS A 201 6.47 -9.46 -8.35
N ILE A 202 6.34 -8.39 -9.14
CA ILE A 202 6.56 -8.44 -10.60
C ILE A 202 8.04 -8.61 -10.92
N ALA A 203 8.92 -7.87 -10.23
CA ALA A 203 10.36 -7.99 -10.42
C ALA A 203 10.88 -9.39 -10.04
N ASP A 204 10.29 -10.00 -9.01
CA ASP A 204 10.58 -11.37 -8.57
C ASP A 204 9.99 -12.44 -9.51
N GLY A 205 9.14 -12.05 -10.47
CA GLY A 205 8.50 -12.95 -11.43
C GLY A 205 7.38 -13.82 -10.84
N MET A 206 6.89 -13.48 -9.65
CA MET A 206 5.77 -14.18 -9.02
C MET A 206 4.43 -13.84 -9.66
N LEU A 207 4.33 -12.65 -10.25
CA LEU A 207 3.20 -12.22 -11.06
C LEU A 207 3.61 -12.15 -12.52
N ASP A 208 2.88 -12.84 -13.40
CA ASP A 208 3.07 -12.63 -14.83
C ASP A 208 2.42 -11.30 -15.27
N VAL A 209 3.11 -10.61 -16.16
CA VAL A 209 2.67 -9.32 -16.70
C VAL A 209 1.42 -9.50 -17.56
N ASN A 210 1.23 -10.67 -18.20
CA ASN A 210 0.05 -10.94 -19.00
C ASN A 210 -1.21 -11.07 -18.14
N ASP A 211 -1.13 -11.79 -17.02
CA ASP A 211 -2.25 -11.93 -16.08
C ASP A 211 -2.66 -10.57 -15.51
N ILE A 212 -1.70 -9.69 -15.22
CA ILE A 212 -1.98 -8.32 -14.78
C ILE A 212 -2.73 -7.54 -15.87
N LEU A 213 -2.33 -7.67 -17.14
CA LEU A 213 -2.98 -7.00 -18.25
C LEU A 213 -4.42 -7.47 -18.47
N GLU A 214 -4.68 -8.78 -18.36
CA GLU A 214 -6.03 -9.32 -18.51
C GLU A 214 -6.96 -8.83 -17.39
N ASN A 215 -6.48 -8.89 -16.14
CA ASN A 215 -7.21 -8.36 -14.99
C ASN A 215 -7.41 -6.84 -15.09
N TYR A 216 -6.46 -6.10 -15.68
CA TYR A 216 -6.59 -4.67 -15.94
C TYR A 216 -7.69 -4.37 -16.96
N ILE A 217 -7.75 -5.11 -18.07
CA ILE A 217 -8.79 -4.95 -19.10
C ILE A 217 -10.17 -5.28 -18.51
N GLU A 218 -10.28 -6.33 -17.70
CA GLU A 218 -11.53 -6.68 -17.02
C GLU A 218 -11.97 -5.58 -16.05
N GLN A 219 -11.04 -5.00 -15.31
CA GLN A 219 -11.29 -3.85 -14.44
C GLN A 219 -11.79 -2.63 -15.24
N GLN A 220 -11.12 -2.31 -16.36
CA GLN A 220 -11.50 -1.18 -17.22
C GLN A 220 -12.88 -1.37 -17.84
N LYS A 221 -13.22 -2.58 -18.30
CA LYS A 221 -14.56 -2.90 -18.81
C LYS A 221 -15.63 -2.71 -17.74
N ARG A 222 -15.34 -3.13 -16.51
CA ARG A 222 -16.30 -3.04 -15.40
C ARG A 222 -16.61 -1.60 -15.03
N GLU A 223 -15.60 -0.73 -15.05
CA GLU A 223 -15.78 0.70 -14.80
C GLU A 223 -16.50 1.39 -15.95
N ASN A 224 -16.16 1.04 -17.20
CA ASN A 224 -16.93 1.49 -18.35
C ASN A 224 -18.38 0.99 -18.32
N HIS A 225 -18.69 -0.15 -17.71
CA HIS A 225 -20.05 -0.66 -17.52
C HIS A 225 -20.78 -0.02 -16.33
N GLU A 226 -20.07 0.42 -15.29
CA GLU A 226 -20.66 1.19 -14.18
C GLU A 226 -20.95 2.64 -14.60
N ASP A 227 -20.13 3.22 -15.50
CA ASP A 227 -20.38 4.53 -16.12
C ASP A 227 -21.34 4.44 -17.34
N ALA A 228 -21.56 3.24 -17.89
CA ALA A 228 -22.52 2.95 -18.94
C ALA A 228 -23.76 2.18 -18.42
N THR A 229 -24.33 2.61 -17.30
CA THR A 229 -25.79 2.69 -17.26
C THR A 229 -26.18 3.91 -18.09
N PRO A 230 -26.56 3.77 -19.37
CA PRO A 230 -27.26 4.85 -20.05
C PRO A 230 -28.49 5.20 -19.19
N PRO A 231 -28.92 6.48 -19.09
CA PRO A 231 -30.27 6.75 -18.67
C PRO A 231 -31.15 5.92 -19.60
N LEU A 232 -31.84 4.92 -19.05
CA LEU A 232 -32.80 4.11 -19.80
C LEU A 232 -33.75 5.11 -20.47
N GLY A 233 -33.52 5.36 -21.76
CA GLY A 233 -34.48 6.07 -22.58
C GLY A 233 -35.78 5.29 -22.44
N ALA A 234 -36.89 6.01 -22.25
CA ALA A 234 -38.21 5.46 -21.96
C ALA A 234 -38.77 4.50 -23.04
N GLU A 235 -37.95 4.11 -24.02
CA GLU A 235 -38.30 3.28 -25.17
C GLU A 235 -38.00 1.78 -24.94
N GLU A 236 -37.21 1.42 -23.92
CA GLU A 236 -36.83 0.01 -23.66
C GLU A 236 -37.26 -0.52 -22.28
N TYR A 237 -38.32 0.06 -21.70
CA TYR A 237 -39.02 -0.59 -20.58
C TYR A 237 -39.85 -1.75 -21.14
N ASN A 238 -39.22 -2.90 -21.30
CA ASN A 238 -39.94 -4.17 -21.44
C ASN A 238 -40.69 -4.40 -20.11
N LEU A 239 -41.95 -3.99 -20.05
CA LEU A 239 -42.89 -4.49 -19.07
C LEU A 239 -42.86 -6.01 -19.17
N GLN A 240 -42.25 -6.67 -18.19
CA GLN A 240 -42.50 -8.09 -17.98
C GLN A 240 -44.02 -8.25 -17.96
N PRO A 241 -44.60 -9.19 -18.73
CA PRO A 241 -46.02 -9.46 -18.62
C PRO A 241 -46.29 -9.75 -17.14
N PRO A 242 -47.32 -9.13 -16.53
CA PRO A 242 -47.61 -9.38 -15.14
C PRO A 242 -47.79 -10.89 -15.00
N VAL A 243 -46.95 -11.47 -14.16
CA VAL A 243 -47.07 -12.86 -13.74
C VAL A 243 -48.51 -13.01 -13.26
N ASP A 244 -49.24 -13.99 -13.79
CA ASP A 244 -50.55 -14.37 -13.29
C ASP A 244 -50.38 -14.73 -11.80
N GLU A 245 -50.57 -13.74 -10.91
CA GLU A 245 -50.82 -13.95 -9.50
C GLU A 245 -52.22 -14.58 -9.39
N THR A 246 -52.33 -15.86 -9.70
CA THR A 246 -53.37 -16.74 -9.18
C THR A 246 -53.04 -17.05 -7.71
N GLY A 247 -53.00 -15.99 -6.91
CA GLY A 247 -52.80 -16.03 -5.46
C GLY A 247 -53.83 -15.11 -4.83
N GLY A 248 -54.84 -15.70 -4.21
CA GLY A 248 -56.04 -15.04 -3.73
C GLY A 248 -55.78 -13.77 -2.93
N LYS A 249 -56.35 -12.66 -3.40
CA LYS A 249 -56.55 -11.46 -2.60
C LYS A 249 -58.04 -11.44 -2.27
N GLU A 250 -58.32 -11.49 -0.98
CA GLU A 250 -59.66 -11.51 -0.41
C GLU A 250 -60.52 -10.40 -1.02
N ASP A 251 -61.72 -10.76 -1.48
CA ASP A 251 -62.66 -9.87 -2.16
C ASP A 251 -63.06 -8.69 -1.26
N VAL A 252 -62.41 -7.55 -1.44
CA VAL A 252 -62.82 -6.25 -0.87
C VAL A 252 -63.64 -5.51 -1.91
N LEU A 253 -64.79 -6.09 -2.26
CA LEU A 253 -65.86 -5.35 -2.92
C LEU A 253 -67.15 -5.59 -2.16
N LEU A 254 -67.60 -4.54 -1.48
CA LEU A 254 -68.88 -4.52 -0.82
C LEU A 254 -69.88 -3.88 -1.79
N ILE A 255 -70.61 -4.73 -2.50
CA ILE A 255 -71.83 -4.31 -3.19
C ILE A 255 -72.93 -4.27 -2.15
N ASP A 256 -73.79 -3.25 -2.22
CA ASP A 256 -74.78 -2.73 -1.25
C ASP A 256 -75.80 -3.72 -0.61
N LYS A 257 -75.54 -5.03 -0.67
CA LYS A 257 -76.27 -6.13 0.01
C LYS A 257 -75.37 -7.30 0.47
N ASN A 258 -74.12 -7.06 0.90
CA ASN A 258 -73.22 -8.08 1.49
C ASN A 258 -73.04 -9.35 0.61
N LEU A 259 -72.85 -9.17 -0.69
CA LEU A 259 -72.49 -10.26 -1.60
C LEU A 259 -70.98 -10.26 -1.83
N LYS A 260 -70.28 -11.30 -1.35
CA LYS A 260 -68.85 -11.56 -1.57
C LYS A 260 -68.69 -12.68 -2.61
N GLY A 261 -67.62 -12.67 -3.41
CA GLY A 261 -67.34 -13.75 -4.39
C GLY A 261 -67.84 -13.51 -5.82
N LEU A 262 -67.89 -12.25 -6.28
CA LEU A 262 -68.34 -11.93 -7.65
C LEU A 262 -67.16 -11.55 -8.54
N ASP A 263 -67.06 -12.15 -9.72
CA ASP A 263 -66.04 -11.80 -10.72
C ASP A 263 -66.22 -10.36 -11.20
N PHE A 264 -65.23 -9.52 -10.90
CA PHE A 264 -65.22 -8.12 -11.31
C PHE A 264 -63.98 -7.78 -12.13
N LYS A 265 -64.11 -6.78 -13.00
CA LYS A 265 -63.00 -6.26 -13.81
C LYS A 265 -62.98 -4.74 -13.80
N LEU A 266 -61.83 -4.18 -13.43
CA LEU A 266 -61.58 -2.74 -13.46
C LEU A 266 -61.49 -2.25 -14.92
N SER A 267 -62.11 -1.11 -15.19
CA SER A 267 -62.17 -0.57 -16.56
C SER A 267 -60.92 0.20 -16.95
N LYS A 268 -60.34 -0.20 -18.08
CA LYS A 268 -59.15 0.43 -18.68
C LYS A 268 -59.36 1.89 -19.10
N CYS A 269 -60.61 2.36 -19.23
CA CYS A 269 -60.90 3.71 -19.70
C CYS A 269 -60.79 4.80 -18.61
N CYS A 270 -60.92 4.42 -17.34
CA CYS A 270 -60.84 5.36 -16.21
C CYS A 270 -59.97 4.88 -15.05
N ASN A 271 -59.42 3.65 -15.14
CA ASN A 271 -58.50 3.05 -14.17
C ASN A 271 -58.85 3.44 -12.71
N PRO A 272 -59.99 2.98 -12.20
CA PRO A 272 -60.42 3.29 -10.84
C PRO A 272 -59.37 2.83 -9.82
N ILE A 273 -59.08 3.67 -8.82
CA ILE A 273 -58.18 3.38 -7.71
C ILE A 273 -58.96 3.35 -6.39
N TYR A 274 -58.36 2.78 -5.35
CA TYR A 274 -58.94 2.75 -4.00
C TYR A 274 -59.20 4.18 -3.49
N GLY A 275 -60.41 4.43 -3.01
CA GLY A 275 -60.87 5.74 -2.54
C GLY A 275 -61.58 6.61 -3.59
N ASP A 276 -61.68 6.18 -4.86
CA ASP A 276 -62.56 6.84 -5.83
C ASP A 276 -64.02 6.39 -5.65
N GLU A 277 -64.97 7.31 -5.85
CA GLU A 277 -66.38 6.95 -6.03
C GLU A 277 -66.56 6.20 -7.36
N ILE A 278 -66.96 4.93 -7.27
CA ILE A 278 -67.12 4.04 -8.41
C ILE A 278 -68.55 3.53 -8.54
N PHE A 279 -68.92 3.12 -9.75
CA PHE A 279 -70.15 2.39 -10.01
C PHE A 279 -69.86 1.17 -10.89
N GLY A 280 -70.66 0.12 -10.70
CA GLY A 280 -70.58 -1.12 -11.44
C GLY A 280 -71.84 -1.38 -12.26
N PHE A 281 -71.69 -2.04 -13.40
CA PHE A 281 -72.80 -2.65 -14.11
C PHE A 281 -72.45 -4.07 -14.55
N VAL A 282 -73.47 -4.91 -14.68
CA VAL A 282 -73.31 -6.32 -15.07
C VAL A 282 -73.21 -6.42 -16.58
N THR A 283 -72.14 -7.03 -17.07
CA THR A 283 -71.97 -7.34 -18.50
C THR A 283 -72.26 -8.81 -18.77
N VAL A 284 -72.80 -9.13 -19.95
CA VAL A 284 -73.29 -10.48 -20.29
C VAL A 284 -72.17 -11.55 -20.23
N ASN A 285 -70.92 -11.19 -20.54
CA ASN A 285 -69.83 -12.16 -20.69
C ASN A 285 -68.66 -11.99 -19.71
N ASN A 286 -68.48 -10.82 -19.09
CA ASN A 286 -67.22 -10.47 -18.39
C ASN A 286 -67.45 -10.05 -16.93
N GLY A 287 -68.54 -10.48 -16.31
CA GLY A 287 -68.86 -10.14 -14.92
C GLY A 287 -69.18 -8.65 -14.71
N ILE A 288 -68.91 -8.17 -13.51
CA ILE A 288 -69.18 -6.79 -13.10
C ILE A 288 -68.04 -5.89 -13.57
N LYS A 289 -68.38 -4.85 -14.33
CA LYS A 289 -67.41 -3.88 -14.83
C LYS A 289 -67.47 -2.60 -14.03
N ILE A 290 -66.34 -2.22 -13.43
CA ILE A 290 -66.25 -1.08 -12.51
C ILE A 290 -65.70 0.15 -13.23
N HIS A 291 -66.37 1.29 -13.06
CA HIS A 291 -65.99 2.59 -13.59
C HIS A 291 -66.03 3.66 -12.49
N ARG A 292 -65.22 4.73 -12.60
CA ARG A 292 -65.39 5.93 -11.76
C ARG A 292 -66.69 6.66 -12.12
N GLN A 293 -67.38 7.24 -11.13
CA GLN A 293 -68.58 8.04 -11.37
C GLN A 293 -68.33 9.21 -12.34
N THR A 294 -67.12 9.78 -12.31
CA THR A 294 -66.69 10.91 -13.16
C THR A 294 -66.19 10.51 -14.55
N CYS A 295 -66.37 9.24 -14.96
CA CYS A 295 -65.89 8.78 -16.27
C CYS A 295 -66.68 9.45 -17.43
N PRO A 296 -66.01 9.95 -18.49
CA PRO A 296 -66.69 10.59 -19.62
C PRO A 296 -67.65 9.66 -20.38
N ASN A 297 -67.41 8.34 -20.31
CA ASN A 297 -68.29 7.33 -20.90
C ASN A 297 -69.41 6.87 -19.95
N ALA A 298 -69.49 7.40 -18.73
CA ALA A 298 -70.46 6.96 -17.73
C ALA A 298 -71.92 7.19 -18.18
N VAL A 299 -72.19 8.32 -18.84
CA VAL A 299 -73.55 8.69 -19.31
C VAL A 299 -74.06 7.70 -20.35
N GLN A 300 -73.25 7.40 -21.37
CA GLN A 300 -73.61 6.42 -22.42
C GLN A 300 -73.78 5.00 -21.86
N MET A 301 -72.98 4.62 -20.85
CA MET A 301 -73.09 3.29 -20.26
C MET A 301 -74.31 3.16 -19.35
N LYS A 302 -74.68 4.22 -18.62
CA LYS A 302 -75.92 4.27 -17.82
C LYS A 302 -77.16 4.13 -18.70
N GLU A 303 -77.20 4.81 -19.84
CA GLU A 303 -78.30 4.69 -20.82
C GLU A 303 -78.40 3.30 -21.44
N ARG A 304 -77.26 2.67 -21.75
CA ARG A 304 -77.22 1.38 -22.44
C ARG A 304 -77.54 0.19 -21.54
N PHE A 305 -77.15 0.24 -20.27
CA PHE A 305 -77.22 -0.91 -19.37
C PHE A 305 -78.23 -0.78 -18.24
N GLY A 306 -78.88 0.39 -18.08
CA GLY A 306 -80.12 0.63 -17.31
C GLY A 306 -80.12 0.35 -15.80
N THR A 307 -79.21 -0.49 -15.32
CA THR A 307 -79.08 -0.96 -13.94
C THR A 307 -77.62 -0.81 -13.54
N THR A 308 -77.35 0.24 -12.76
CA THR A 308 -76.04 0.48 -12.15
C THR A 308 -76.14 0.28 -10.64
N PHE A 309 -75.09 -0.29 -10.05
CA PHE A 309 -74.92 -0.41 -8.61
C PHE A 309 -73.80 0.52 -8.17
N ASP A 310 -74.00 1.20 -7.04
CA ASP A 310 -72.92 1.91 -6.38
C ASP A 310 -72.06 0.87 -5.64
N VAL A 311 -70.75 1.04 -5.74
CA VAL A 311 -69.78 0.08 -5.23
C VAL A 311 -68.73 0.86 -4.44
N GLU A 312 -68.27 0.30 -3.33
CA GLU A 312 -67.15 0.85 -2.56
C GLU A 312 -65.98 -0.14 -2.60
N LEU A 313 -64.78 0.40 -2.81
CA LEU A 313 -63.49 -0.30 -2.86
C LEU A 313 -62.71 -0.08 -1.57
#